data_AF-A0A1V5HAJ1-F1
#
_entry.id   AF-A0A1V5HAJ1-F1
#
_cell.length_a   1.000
_cell.length_b   1.000
_cell.length_c   1.000
_cell.angle_alpha   90.00
_cell.angle_beta   90.00
_cell.angle_gamma   90.00
#
_symmetry.space_group_name_H-M   'P 1'
#
loop_
_entity.id
_entity.type
_entity.pdbx_description
1 polymer ?
#
loop_
_entity_poly.entity_id
_entity_poly.type
_entity_poly.pdbx_seq_one_letter_code
_entity_poly.pdbx_strand_id
1 'polypeptide(L)'
;MKTFEHCLTAGVLALALALLAPLASAQDRPGTPPGDRRPPSARRGDDGEPGRRPFADAVRDRGQDWMERMRAENPEEFERLRQLREQNPEQFREEVRGRVRERLEGNFQARLSPPERECTELSRQFHEAATPEAKEQLKGRIEAAVDKAFDARLAQQKEMLANMEKQLRQLREEIEAREQNKAAVCTRRVDELTADPRLRW
;
A
#
# COMPACT_ATOMS: atom_id res chain seq x y z
N MET A 1 -47.10 12.34 40.51
CA MET A 1 -46.81 12.98 41.81
C MET A 1 -46.36 11.92 42.80
N LYS A 2 -45.35 12.25 43.60
CA LYS A 2 -44.79 11.55 44.79
C LYS A 2 -43.62 10.59 44.54
N THR A 3 -42.47 11.24 44.50
CA THR A 3 -41.15 10.89 45.05
C THR A 3 -41.20 10.33 46.48
N PHE A 4 -40.31 9.38 46.79
CA PHE A 4 -39.79 9.04 48.13
C PHE A 4 -38.34 8.56 47.90
N GLU A 5 -37.33 9.40 48.12
CA GLU A 5 -36.69 9.80 49.39
C GLU A 5 -35.52 8.89 49.80
N HIS A 6 -34.41 9.58 50.02
CA HIS A 6 -33.10 9.13 50.48
C HIS A 6 -33.09 8.77 51.97
N CYS A 7 -32.16 7.92 52.41
CA CYS A 7 -31.31 8.08 53.62
C CYS A 7 -30.42 6.83 53.79
N LEU A 8 -29.08 6.97 53.70
CA LEU A 8 -28.14 7.10 54.83
C LEU A 8 -28.07 5.81 55.67
N THR A 9 -26.96 5.06 55.69
CA THR A 9 -25.80 5.27 56.59
C THR A 9 -24.56 4.55 56.02
N ALA A 10 -23.40 5.19 55.81
CA ALA A 10 -22.38 5.54 56.80
C ALA A 10 -21.73 4.30 57.48
N GLY A 11 -20.60 3.85 56.93
CA GLY A 11 -19.64 2.95 57.56
C GLY A 11 -18.23 3.45 57.27
N VAL A 12 -17.66 4.15 58.26
CA VAL A 12 -16.38 4.86 58.24
C VAL A 12 -15.29 3.99 58.91
N LEU A 13 -14.01 4.31 58.62
CA LEU A 13 -12.77 3.98 59.36
C LEU A 13 -12.16 2.59 59.12
N ALA A 14 -10.84 2.39 58.99
CA ALA A 14 -9.66 3.25 58.99
C ALA A 14 -8.46 2.40 58.47
N LEU A 15 -7.56 2.96 57.67
CA LEU A 15 -6.20 3.38 58.07
C LEU A 15 -5.14 2.24 58.17
N ALA A 16 -4.28 2.15 57.16
CA ALA A 16 -2.88 1.73 57.34
C ALA A 16 -2.00 2.54 56.37
N LEU A 17 -1.26 3.47 56.96
CA LEU A 17 -0.38 4.45 56.34
C LEU A 17 1.01 3.85 56.12
N ALA A 18 1.59 4.13 54.95
CA ALA A 18 3.01 4.36 54.65
C ALA A 18 4.03 3.22 54.84
N LEU A 19 4.86 3.01 53.80
CA LEU A 19 6.33 3.00 53.86
C LEU A 19 6.93 2.90 52.42
N LEU A 20 7.72 3.93 52.06
CA LEU A 20 8.93 3.93 51.20
C LEU A 20 8.81 3.53 49.70
N ALA A 21 9.28 4.25 48.67
CA ALA A 21 9.92 5.55 48.42
C ALA A 21 9.99 5.74 46.87
N PRO A 22 9.97 6.96 46.30
CA PRO A 22 10.29 7.17 44.90
C PRO A 22 11.80 7.37 44.72
N LEU A 23 12.48 6.42 44.05
CA LEU A 23 13.83 6.62 43.51
C LEU A 23 13.74 7.53 42.28
N ALA A 24 13.61 8.83 42.53
CA ALA A 24 13.85 9.88 41.56
C ALA A 24 15.33 10.30 41.67
N SER A 25 16.21 9.58 40.96
CA SER A 25 17.59 10.02 40.74
C SER A 25 17.62 10.92 39.51
N ALA A 26 17.64 12.23 39.74
CA ALA A 26 18.17 13.19 38.79
C ALA A 26 19.64 13.42 39.13
N GLN A 27 20.56 13.07 38.23
CA GLN A 27 21.90 13.65 38.19
C GLN A 27 22.42 13.66 36.74
N ASP A 28 22.53 14.90 36.24
CA ASP A 28 23.46 15.45 35.26
C ASP A 28 23.89 14.66 34.02
N ARG A 29 23.56 15.24 32.86
CA ARG A 29 24.23 15.02 31.57
C ARG A 29 25.68 15.53 31.66
N PRO A 30 26.65 14.79 31.12
CA PRO A 30 27.28 15.29 29.90
C PRO A 30 27.62 14.15 28.94
N GLY A 31 27.21 14.29 27.68
CA GLY A 31 27.58 13.32 26.66
C GLY A 31 26.71 13.44 25.42
N THR A 32 27.15 14.28 24.49
CA THR A 32 26.82 14.16 23.08
C THR A 32 26.90 12.68 22.69
N PRO A 33 25.86 12.06 22.11
CA PRO A 33 25.96 10.69 21.63
C PRO A 33 27.09 10.63 20.60
N PRO A 34 28.09 9.74 20.77
CA PRO A 34 29.16 9.60 19.81
C PRO A 34 28.60 8.94 18.55
N GLY A 35 28.51 9.74 17.49
CA GLY A 35 28.58 9.30 16.09
C GLY A 35 27.41 8.47 15.61
N ASP A 36 26.77 8.98 14.56
CA ASP A 36 26.13 8.17 13.52
C ASP A 36 27.08 7.04 13.08
N ARG A 37 27.07 5.91 13.78
CA ARG A 37 27.38 4.62 13.18
C ARG A 37 26.15 4.23 12.37
N ARG A 38 25.91 4.96 11.28
CA ARG A 38 25.35 4.29 10.10
C ARG A 38 26.29 3.12 9.86
N PRO A 39 25.81 1.87 9.77
CA PRO A 39 26.65 0.80 9.26
C PRO A 39 27.28 1.34 7.97
N PRO A 40 28.59 1.15 7.74
CA PRO A 40 29.14 1.44 6.43
C PRO A 40 28.18 0.75 5.46
N SER A 41 27.53 1.54 4.60
CA SER A 41 26.88 0.96 3.45
C SER A 41 27.98 0.13 2.86
N ALA A 42 27.84 -1.19 3.01
CA ALA A 42 28.64 -2.11 2.25
C ALA A 42 28.52 -1.53 0.86
N ARG A 43 29.67 -1.17 0.28
CA ARG A 43 29.83 -1.10 -1.16
C ARG A 43 29.43 -2.49 -1.62
N ARG A 44 28.12 -2.68 -1.72
CA ARG A 44 27.46 -3.85 -2.25
C ARG A 44 27.95 -3.80 -3.67
N GLY A 45 28.74 -4.82 -3.99
CA GLY A 45 29.29 -4.97 -5.30
C GLY A 45 28.20 -4.69 -6.31
N ASP A 46 28.63 -4.02 -7.36
CA ASP A 46 28.03 -4.02 -8.68
C ASP A 46 28.01 -5.48 -9.19
N ASP A 47 27.32 -6.34 -8.45
CA ASP A 47 27.15 -7.75 -8.70
C ASP A 47 25.80 -7.83 -9.39
N GLY A 48 25.80 -7.56 -10.70
CA GLY A 48 24.66 -7.51 -11.61
C GLY A 48 23.41 -8.25 -11.14
N GLU A 49 22.59 -7.58 -10.31
CA GLU A 49 21.24 -8.02 -9.96
C GLU A 49 20.39 -7.87 -11.22
N PRO A 50 19.91 -8.96 -11.85
CA PRO A 50 19.10 -8.89 -13.05
C PRO A 50 17.70 -8.41 -12.67
N GLY A 51 17.53 -7.10 -12.49
CA GLY A 51 16.23 -6.56 -12.10
C GLY A 51 16.18 -5.07 -11.78
N ARG A 52 17.30 -4.42 -11.48
CA ARG A 52 17.34 -2.97 -11.29
C ARG A 52 17.92 -2.28 -12.52
N ARG A 53 17.11 -2.15 -13.57
CA ARG A 53 17.41 -1.14 -14.61
C ARG A 53 17.51 0.21 -13.89
N PRO A 54 18.53 1.03 -14.18
CA PRO A 54 18.60 2.40 -13.69
C PRO A 54 17.26 3.07 -13.94
N PHE A 55 16.71 3.76 -12.94
CA PHE A 55 15.42 4.43 -13.06
C PHE A 55 15.35 5.33 -14.32
N ALA A 56 16.48 5.90 -14.72
CA ALA A 56 16.62 6.66 -15.96
C ALA A 56 16.29 5.85 -17.23
N ASP A 57 16.74 4.59 -17.33
CA ASP A 57 16.51 3.73 -18.49
C ASP A 57 15.06 3.23 -18.52
N ALA A 58 14.50 2.89 -17.35
CA ALA A 58 13.09 2.50 -17.26
C ALA A 58 12.11 3.63 -17.60
N VAL A 59 12.49 4.89 -17.35
CA VAL A 59 11.72 6.08 -17.75
C VAL A 59 11.91 6.38 -19.25
N ARG A 60 13.13 6.18 -19.79
CA ARG A 60 13.41 6.35 -21.22
C ARG A 60 12.64 5.34 -22.08
N ASP A 61 12.63 4.07 -21.68
CA ASP A 61 11.91 3.00 -22.37
C ASP A 61 10.39 3.25 -22.37
N ARG A 62 9.81 3.65 -21.23
CA ARG A 62 8.37 4.02 -21.18
C ARG A 62 8.03 5.24 -22.03
N GLY A 63 8.95 6.19 -22.17
CA GLY A 63 8.79 7.36 -23.02
C GLY A 63 8.82 7.01 -24.51
N GLN A 64 9.67 6.05 -24.91
CA GLN A 64 9.74 5.54 -26.28
C GLN A 64 8.50 4.72 -26.62
N ASP A 65 8.05 3.82 -25.73
CA ASP A 65 6.82 3.04 -25.90
C ASP A 65 5.58 3.93 -26.09
N TRP A 66 5.54 5.08 -25.40
CA TRP A 66 4.45 6.03 -25.52
C TRP A 66 4.45 6.76 -26.88
N MET A 67 5.62 7.18 -27.34
CA MET A 67 5.78 7.84 -28.65
C MET A 67 5.49 6.90 -29.81
N GLU A 68 5.88 5.62 -29.71
CA GLU A 68 5.59 4.60 -30.71
C GLU A 68 4.09 4.27 -30.78
N ARG A 69 3.41 4.11 -29.64
CA ARG A 69 1.95 3.93 -29.61
C ARG A 69 1.22 5.15 -30.16
N MET A 70 1.66 6.36 -29.83
CA MET A 70 1.05 7.58 -30.34
C MET A 70 1.18 7.68 -31.86
N ARG A 71 2.33 7.30 -32.44
CA ARG A 71 2.50 7.24 -33.89
C ARG A 71 1.49 6.29 -34.56
N ALA A 72 1.15 5.19 -33.90
CA ALA A 72 0.21 4.19 -34.43
C ALA A 72 -1.27 4.58 -34.24
N GLU A 73 -1.62 5.15 -33.08
CA GLU A 73 -3.00 5.47 -32.69
C GLU A 73 -3.45 6.85 -33.19
N ASN A 74 -2.54 7.82 -33.29
CA ASN A 74 -2.83 9.18 -33.75
C ASN A 74 -1.61 9.84 -34.43
N PRO A 75 -1.38 9.56 -35.73
CA PRO A 75 -0.17 10.00 -36.45
C PRO A 75 -0.11 11.53 -36.64
N GLU A 76 -1.24 12.22 -36.75
CA GLU A 76 -1.30 13.67 -36.89
C GLU A 76 -0.83 14.38 -35.62
N GLU A 77 -1.29 13.88 -34.46
CA GLU A 77 -0.91 14.40 -33.16
C GLU A 77 0.57 14.14 -32.85
N PHE A 78 1.09 12.98 -33.28
CA PHE A 78 2.49 12.65 -33.18
C PHE A 78 3.37 13.67 -33.93
N GLU A 79 2.99 14.03 -35.16
CA GLU A 79 3.74 14.98 -35.98
C GLU A 79 3.66 16.40 -35.40
N ARG A 80 2.50 16.81 -34.90
CA ARG A 80 2.32 18.09 -34.16
C ARG A 80 3.26 18.16 -32.95
N LEU A 81 3.29 17.11 -32.12
CA LEU A 81 4.15 17.06 -30.93
C LEU A 81 5.65 16.99 -31.29
N ARG A 82 6.01 16.36 -32.41
CA ARG A 82 7.38 16.36 -32.94
C ARG A 82 7.82 17.78 -33.31
N GLN A 83 6.97 18.51 -34.03
CA GLN A 83 7.23 19.91 -34.41
C GLN A 83 7.28 20.82 -33.18
N LEU A 84 6.38 20.62 -32.21
CA LEU A 84 6.37 21.38 -30.96
C LEU A 84 7.66 21.16 -30.15
N ARG A 85 8.21 19.94 -30.15
CA ARG A 85 9.48 19.63 -29.49
C ARG A 85 10.67 20.40 -30.09
N GLU A 86 10.66 20.62 -31.40
CA GLU A 86 11.71 21.34 -32.13
C GLU A 86 11.56 22.86 -31.98
N GLN A 87 10.32 23.38 -31.99
CA GLN A 87 10.04 24.81 -31.94
C GLN A 87 10.00 25.37 -30.51
N ASN A 88 9.42 24.64 -29.56
CA ASN A 88 9.27 25.08 -28.17
C ASN A 88 9.36 23.90 -27.18
N PRO A 89 10.58 23.57 -26.71
CA PRO A 89 10.79 22.41 -25.85
C PRO A 89 10.11 22.52 -24.48
N GLU A 90 9.84 23.73 -23.98
CA GLU A 90 9.13 23.91 -22.71
C GLU A 90 7.63 23.66 -22.84
N GLN A 91 6.99 24.21 -23.88
CA GLN A 91 5.59 23.91 -24.17
C GLN A 91 5.37 22.43 -24.47
N PHE A 92 6.30 21.80 -25.19
CA PHE A 92 6.27 20.35 -25.39
C PHE A 92 6.29 19.59 -24.05
N ARG A 93 7.16 19.97 -23.11
CA ARG A 93 7.22 19.32 -21.79
C ARG A 93 5.92 19.49 -21.01
N GLU A 94 5.33 20.68 -21.01
CA GLU A 94 4.05 20.93 -20.32
C GLU A 94 2.90 20.14 -20.95
N GLU A 95 2.80 20.10 -22.28
CA GLU A 95 1.74 19.35 -22.97
C GLU A 95 1.87 17.84 -22.73
N VAL A 96 3.10 17.31 -22.81
CA VAL A 96 3.38 15.90 -22.48
C VAL A 96 3.04 15.61 -21.02
N ARG A 97 3.45 16.49 -20.09
CA ARG A 97 3.17 16.34 -18.65
C ARG A 97 1.66 16.36 -18.38
N GLY A 98 0.92 17.24 -19.03
CA GLY A 98 -0.55 17.32 -18.95
C GLY A 98 -1.21 16.00 -19.36
N ARG A 99 -0.82 15.43 -20.50
CA ARG A 99 -1.35 14.14 -20.99
C ARG A 99 -0.98 12.96 -20.11
N VAL A 100 0.25 12.95 -19.60
CA VAL A 100 0.68 11.91 -18.65
C VAL A 100 -0.15 12.02 -17.37
N ARG A 101 -0.39 13.23 -16.86
CA ARG A 101 -1.26 13.46 -15.71
C ARG A 101 -2.68 12.98 -15.99
N GLU A 102 -3.30 13.39 -17.09
CA GLU A 102 -4.65 12.98 -17.48
C GLU A 102 -4.79 11.46 -17.58
N ARG A 103 -3.81 10.78 -18.21
CA ARG A 103 -3.78 9.32 -18.28
C ARG A 103 -3.62 8.68 -16.90
N LEU A 104 -2.77 9.23 -16.04
CA LEU A 104 -2.57 8.74 -14.68
C LEU A 104 -3.83 8.94 -13.83
N GLU A 105 -4.50 10.08 -13.95
CA GLU A 105 -5.74 10.41 -13.25
C GLU A 105 -6.90 9.54 -13.74
N GLY A 106 -7.06 9.34 -15.05
CA GLY A 106 -8.06 8.43 -15.62
C GLY A 106 -7.85 6.98 -15.20
N ASN A 107 -6.61 6.49 -15.24
CA ASN A 107 -6.27 5.16 -14.74
C ASN A 107 -6.47 5.02 -13.23
N PHE A 108 -6.19 6.08 -12.47
CA PHE A 108 -6.41 6.11 -11.03
C PHE A 108 -7.90 6.06 -10.71
N GLN A 109 -8.71 6.93 -11.32
CA GLN A 109 -10.16 6.93 -11.15
C GLN A 109 -10.81 5.60 -11.55
N ALA A 110 -10.33 4.96 -12.63
CA ALA A 110 -10.81 3.64 -13.03
C ALA A 110 -10.59 2.57 -11.96
N ARG A 111 -9.53 2.69 -11.14
CA ARG A 111 -9.19 1.76 -10.06
C ARG A 111 -9.89 2.06 -8.74
N LEU A 112 -10.44 3.26 -8.58
CA LEU A 112 -11.18 3.64 -7.38
C LEU A 112 -12.51 2.91 -7.31
N SER A 113 -12.87 2.48 -6.11
CA SER A 113 -14.22 2.03 -5.80
C SER A 113 -15.24 3.18 -5.94
N PRO A 114 -16.54 2.89 -6.15
CA PRO A 114 -17.55 3.94 -6.28
C PRO A 114 -17.55 4.97 -5.12
N PRO A 115 -17.43 4.56 -3.83
CA PRO A 115 -17.32 5.52 -2.73
C PRO A 115 -16.05 6.39 -2.78
N GLU A 116 -14.90 5.84 -3.18
CA GLU A 116 -13.66 6.62 -3.31
C GLU A 116 -13.74 7.64 -4.47
N ARG A 117 -14.43 7.30 -5.56
CA ARG A 117 -14.72 8.25 -6.64
C ARG A 117 -15.61 9.39 -6.16
N GLU A 118 -16.63 9.07 -5.36
CA GLU A 118 -17.50 10.07 -4.74
C GLU A 118 -16.71 11.02 -3.83
N CYS A 119 -15.79 10.50 -2.99
CA CYS A 119 -14.89 11.34 -2.18
C CYS A 119 -14.07 12.31 -3.03
N THR A 120 -13.50 11.83 -4.15
CA THR A 120 -12.67 12.64 -5.05
C THR A 120 -13.49 13.77 -5.68
N GLU A 121 -14.69 13.46 -6.14
CA GLU A 121 -15.60 14.42 -6.75
C GLU A 121 -16.11 15.47 -5.75
N LEU A 122 -16.53 15.03 -4.56
CA LEU A 122 -16.99 15.94 -3.50
C LEU A 122 -15.87 16.85 -3.00
N SER A 123 -14.64 16.34 -2.91
CA SER A 123 -13.47 17.15 -2.55
C SER A 123 -13.21 18.24 -3.60
N ARG A 124 -13.33 17.93 -4.90
CA ARG A 124 -13.25 18.94 -5.96
C ARG A 124 -14.31 20.01 -5.79
N GLN A 125 -15.57 19.60 -5.65
CA GLN A 125 -16.70 20.53 -5.45
C GLN A 125 -16.51 21.42 -4.22
N PHE A 126 -15.95 20.88 -3.13
CA PHE A 126 -15.67 21.64 -1.92
C PHE A 126 -14.65 22.77 -2.13
N HIS A 127 -13.61 22.51 -2.92
CA HIS A 127 -12.61 23.53 -3.24
C HIS A 127 -13.12 24.58 -4.22
N GLU A 128 -14.04 24.21 -5.12
CA GLU A 128 -14.69 25.11 -6.08
C GLU A 128 -15.85 25.93 -5.47
N ALA A 129 -16.42 25.49 -4.35
CA ALA A 129 -17.54 26.17 -3.71
C ALA A 129 -17.17 27.58 -3.22
N ALA A 130 -18.01 28.56 -3.57
CA ALA A 130 -17.79 29.97 -3.23
C ALA A 130 -18.31 30.34 -1.83
N THR A 131 -19.37 29.71 -1.35
CA THR A 131 -20.05 30.09 -0.10
C THR A 131 -19.68 29.17 1.06
N PRO A 132 -19.61 29.70 2.29
CA PRO A 132 -19.33 28.90 3.48
C PRO A 132 -20.43 27.86 3.75
N GLU A 133 -21.70 28.17 3.46
CA GLU A 133 -22.82 27.24 3.63
C GLU A 133 -22.72 26.03 2.68
N ALA A 134 -22.33 26.25 1.42
CA ALA A 134 -22.11 25.17 0.46
C ALA A 134 -20.93 24.29 0.88
N LYS A 135 -19.86 24.90 1.41
CA LYS A 135 -18.72 24.16 1.95
C LYS A 135 -19.11 23.29 3.14
N GLU A 136 -19.94 23.77 4.06
CA GLU A 136 -20.37 22.99 5.21
C GLU A 136 -21.24 21.79 4.80
N GLN A 137 -22.15 21.98 3.84
CA GLN A 137 -22.93 20.86 3.28
C GLN A 137 -22.05 19.83 2.58
N LEU A 138 -21.07 20.30 1.78
CA LEU A 138 -20.12 19.43 1.10
C LEU A 138 -19.24 18.67 2.09
N LYS A 139 -18.84 19.30 3.20
CA LYS A 139 -18.08 18.65 4.27
C LYS A 139 -18.84 17.46 4.86
N GLY A 140 -20.11 17.63 5.21
CA GLY A 140 -20.93 16.52 5.71
C GLY A 140 -21.09 15.38 4.70
N ARG A 141 -21.19 15.71 3.40
CA ARG A 141 -21.22 14.70 2.32
C ARG A 141 -19.87 13.98 2.18
N ILE A 142 -18.76 14.71 2.28
CA ILE A 142 -17.41 14.14 2.26
C ILE A 142 -17.24 13.16 3.42
N GLU A 143 -17.64 13.54 4.64
CA GLU A 143 -17.55 12.68 5.83
C GLU A 143 -18.32 11.35 5.61
N ALA A 144 -19.55 11.43 5.11
CA ALA A 144 -20.35 10.24 4.80
C ALA A 144 -19.74 9.38 3.67
N ALA A 145 -19.14 10.00 2.65
CA ALA A 145 -18.49 9.27 1.56
C ALA A 145 -17.20 8.59 2.04
N VAL A 146 -16.42 9.25 2.90
CA VAL A 146 -15.18 8.69 3.49
C VAL A 146 -15.50 7.48 4.35
N ASP A 147 -16.56 7.55 5.16
CA ASP A 147 -17.01 6.42 6.00
C ASP A 147 -17.37 5.20 5.14
N LYS A 148 -18.18 5.39 4.08
CA LYS A 148 -18.50 4.33 3.11
C LYS A 148 -17.26 3.76 2.42
N ALA A 149 -16.32 4.60 2.03
CA ALA A 149 -15.08 4.17 1.39
C ALA A 149 -14.21 3.34 2.35
N PHE A 150 -14.16 3.73 3.62
CA PHE A 150 -13.47 2.98 4.66
C PHE A 150 -14.08 1.60 4.84
N ASP A 151 -15.40 1.51 4.99
CA ASP A 151 -16.11 0.23 5.15
C ASP A 151 -15.94 -0.69 3.94
N ALA A 152 -16.03 -0.15 2.72
CA ALA A 152 -15.81 -0.92 1.50
C ALA A 152 -14.40 -1.51 1.45
N ARG A 153 -13.39 -0.71 1.82
CA ARG A 153 -11.99 -1.17 1.86
C ARG A 153 -11.75 -2.19 2.96
N LEU A 154 -12.35 -2.01 4.13
CA LEU A 154 -12.28 -2.97 5.23
C LEU A 154 -12.93 -4.30 4.84
N ALA A 155 -14.08 -4.27 4.15
CA ALA A 155 -14.75 -5.47 3.65
C ALA A 155 -13.86 -6.21 2.62
N GLN A 156 -13.27 -5.49 1.66
CA GLN A 156 -12.35 -6.07 0.69
C GLN A 156 -11.12 -6.71 1.36
N GLN A 157 -10.55 -6.06 2.37
CA GLN A 157 -9.42 -6.60 3.12
C GLN A 157 -9.79 -7.87 3.89
N LYS A 158 -10.98 -7.91 4.50
CA LYS A 158 -11.49 -9.11 5.19
C LYS A 158 -11.69 -10.27 4.22
N GLU A 159 -12.24 -10.01 3.04
CA GLU A 159 -12.40 -11.03 2.01
C GLU A 159 -11.04 -11.56 1.51
N MET A 160 -10.10 -10.66 1.22
CA MET A 160 -8.74 -11.03 0.83
C MET A 160 -8.06 -11.90 1.90
N LEU A 161 -8.21 -11.54 3.17
CA LEU A 161 -7.69 -12.31 4.30
C LEU A 161 -8.32 -13.70 4.37
N ALA A 162 -9.64 -13.81 4.25
CA ALA A 162 -10.34 -15.09 4.24
C ALA A 162 -9.88 -16.01 3.08
N ASN A 163 -9.64 -15.44 1.90
CA ASN A 163 -9.13 -16.17 0.75
C ASN A 163 -7.68 -16.65 0.97
N MET A 164 -6.81 -15.80 1.54
CA MET A 164 -5.45 -16.20 1.90
C MET A 164 -5.44 -17.30 2.96
N GLU A 165 -6.30 -17.22 3.98
CA GLU A 165 -6.45 -18.27 4.99
C GLU A 165 -6.89 -19.60 4.37
N LYS A 166 -7.80 -19.57 3.39
CA LYS A 166 -8.21 -20.76 2.64
C LYS A 166 -7.03 -21.37 1.87
N GLN A 167 -6.25 -20.54 1.18
CA GLN A 167 -5.06 -21.00 0.46
C GLN A 167 -4.02 -21.60 1.41
N LEU A 168 -3.81 -20.98 2.58
CA LEU A 168 -2.91 -21.51 3.60
C LEU A 168 -3.36 -22.87 4.13
N ARG A 169 -4.67 -23.08 4.32
CA ARG A 169 -5.20 -24.40 4.70
C ARG A 169 -4.93 -25.44 3.62
N GLN A 170 -5.26 -25.14 2.37
CA GLN A 170 -5.02 -26.04 1.24
C GLN A 170 -3.54 -26.42 1.11
N LEU A 171 -2.65 -25.44 1.18
CA LEU A 171 -1.21 -25.69 1.08
C LEU A 171 -0.70 -26.55 2.24
N ARG A 172 -1.22 -26.36 3.45
CA ARG A 172 -0.88 -27.20 4.61
C ARG A 172 -1.33 -28.64 4.41
N GLU A 173 -2.56 -28.85 3.94
CA GLU A 173 -3.09 -30.18 3.62
C GLU A 173 -2.24 -30.87 2.53
N GLU A 174 -1.84 -30.14 1.49
CA GLU A 174 -0.95 -30.68 0.45
C GLU A 174 0.43 -31.06 0.98
N ILE A 175 1.01 -30.25 1.87
CA ILE A 175 2.30 -30.54 2.50
C ILE A 175 2.17 -31.79 3.37
N GLU A 176 1.15 -31.88 4.21
CA GLU A 176 0.93 -33.04 5.07
C GLU A 176 0.72 -34.31 4.24
N ALA A 177 -0.07 -34.25 3.17
CA ALA A 177 -0.25 -35.37 2.26
C ALA A 177 1.08 -35.79 1.61
N ARG A 178 1.95 -34.85 1.25
CA ARG A 178 3.29 -35.18 0.72
C ARG A 178 4.20 -35.78 1.78
N GLU A 179 4.13 -35.31 3.02
CA GLU A 179 4.89 -35.87 4.15
C GLU A 179 4.48 -37.33 4.42
N GLN A 180 3.18 -37.60 4.45
CA GLN A 180 2.64 -38.96 4.61
C GLN A 180 3.05 -39.88 3.44
N ASN A 181 3.09 -39.35 2.22
CA ASN A 181 3.49 -40.09 1.02
C ASN A 181 5.00 -40.12 0.77
N LYS A 182 5.82 -39.48 1.62
CA LYS A 182 7.25 -39.29 1.40
C LYS A 182 7.97 -40.62 1.11
N ALA A 183 7.73 -41.64 1.93
CA ALA A 183 8.38 -42.94 1.79
C ALA A 183 8.08 -43.57 0.41
N ALA A 184 6.82 -43.62 0.01
CA ALA A 184 6.41 -44.18 -1.28
C ALA A 184 7.01 -43.42 -2.47
N VAL A 185 7.02 -42.07 -2.41
CA VAL A 185 7.64 -41.23 -3.44
C VAL A 185 9.14 -41.50 -3.54
N CYS A 186 9.84 -41.58 -2.40
CA CYS A 186 11.26 -41.88 -2.35
C CYS A 186 11.55 -43.28 -2.89
N THR A 187 10.79 -44.31 -2.49
CA THR A 187 10.93 -45.69 -2.98
C THR A 187 10.78 -45.76 -4.49
N ARG A 188 9.67 -45.24 -5.04
CA ARG A 188 9.45 -45.18 -6.49
C ARG A 188 10.61 -44.50 -7.22
N ARG A 189 11.13 -43.40 -6.67
CA ARG A 189 12.25 -42.68 -7.28
C ARG A 189 13.54 -43.48 -7.24
N VAL A 190 13.80 -44.20 -6.15
CA VAL A 190 14.95 -45.11 -6.05
C VAL A 190 14.82 -46.21 -7.09
N ASP A 191 13.65 -46.84 -7.22
CA ASP A 191 13.39 -47.90 -8.18
C ASP A 191 13.57 -47.43 -9.63
N GLU A 192 13.03 -46.25 -9.97
CA GLU A 192 13.26 -45.62 -11.29
C GLU A 192 14.75 -45.45 -11.57
N LEU A 193 15.51 -44.98 -10.58
CA LEU A 193 16.94 -44.66 -10.73
C LEU A 193 17.82 -45.90 -10.81
N THR A 194 17.42 -47.00 -10.16
CA THR A 194 18.18 -48.27 -10.14
C THR A 194 17.73 -49.27 -11.21
N ALA A 195 16.59 -49.04 -11.86
CA ALA A 195 16.15 -49.85 -13.01
C ALA A 195 17.18 -49.83 -14.15
N ASP A 196 17.33 -50.96 -14.85
CA ASP A 196 18.24 -51.12 -15.99
C ASP A 196 17.96 -50.02 -17.03
N PRO A 197 18.95 -49.17 -17.38
CA PRO A 197 18.79 -48.10 -18.35
C PRO A 197 18.24 -48.57 -19.71
N ARG A 198 18.46 -49.84 -20.07
CA ARG A 198 17.99 -50.43 -21.33
C ARG A 198 16.49 -50.73 -21.35
N LEU A 199 15.84 -50.74 -20.18
CA LEU A 199 14.41 -51.00 -20.02
C LEU A 199 13.60 -49.72 -19.75
N ARG A 200 14.23 -48.54 -19.80
CA ARG A 200 13.57 -47.23 -19.72
C ARG A 200 13.10 -46.82 -21.13
N TRP A 201 11.95 -47.30 -21.55
CA TRP A 201 11.26 -46.84 -22.76
C TRP A 201 9.91 -46.21 -22.40
#